data_AF-A0A2E2B3H6-F1
#
_entry.id   AF-A0A2E2B3H6-F1
#
_cell.length_a   1.000
_cell.length_b   1.000
_cell.length_c   1.000
_cell.angle_alpha   90.00
_cell.angle_beta   90.00
_cell.angle_gamma   90.00
#
_symmetry.space_group_name_H-M   'P 1'
#
loop_
_entity.id
_entity.type
_entity.pdbx_description
1 polymer ?
#
loop_
_entity_poly.entity_id
_entity_poly.type
_entity_poly.pdbx_seq_one_letter_code
_entity_poly.pdbx_strand_id
1 'polypeptide(L)'
;MSGLMIDRHHLDQVVEGKARLTAQQALELYHEASLHDLGRWSSAMCNRIHGDTYRSYVIDRNVNYTNVCSARCTFCAFRRDVDDHDAYTLSKEELKNKFTELVNLGGTQALMQGGMHPDLPITFYEELLSWLKAEFPTIHLHAFSPPEFVEFVAVFDLDGFPTTAPGKSHALPAEVWAAKLEVIMDRLQAAGLDTIPGGGGEIFAAPVRDRIGRGKATARQWLDVMKCAHRHGMNTSATMMFGHIESIADRMDHMLQIRDAQDEAIANNWPGKYTAFISWPFQRENTPMGRLPNWDRDSGEAFPGEDIEHPKYAKVLRMSGATDYLRMQAISRLFLDNVHSIGASWVTMGPHIGQLGLFYGANDMGSVMIEENVVSAAGTTYCLDEALLCRLIRNSGFTPAQRANDYSFLRIHDGEQSPDLMVTDWSEHRVSHLHQHGHEDESLTQLTITSPEN
;
A
#
# COMPACT_ATOMS: atom_id res chain seq x y z
N MET A 1 10.50 25.75 25.54
CA MET A 1 9.22 25.02 25.56
C MET A 1 8.24 25.81 24.70
N SER A 2 8.24 25.61 23.39
CA SER A 2 7.10 26.01 22.56
C SER A 2 5.98 25.04 22.91
N GLY A 3 4.89 25.53 23.49
CA GLY A 3 3.67 24.74 23.56
C GLY A 3 3.12 24.55 22.16
N LEU A 4 2.42 23.44 21.93
CA LEU A 4 1.61 23.25 20.71
C LEU A 4 0.73 24.49 20.52
N MET A 5 0.75 25.10 19.33
CA MET A 5 -0.16 26.21 19.02
C MET A 5 -1.62 25.75 18.94
N ILE A 6 -1.82 24.46 18.67
CA ILE A 6 -3.14 23.83 18.67
C ILE A 6 -3.61 23.68 20.12
N ASP A 7 -4.72 24.33 20.42
CA ASP A 7 -5.39 24.19 21.69
C ASP A 7 -5.75 22.72 21.96
N ARG A 8 -5.44 22.24 23.16
CA ARG A 8 -5.79 20.89 23.61
C ARG A 8 -7.29 20.64 23.52
N HIS A 9 -8.12 21.67 23.76
CA HIS A 9 -9.56 21.55 23.57
C HIS A 9 -9.95 21.21 22.12
N HIS A 10 -9.27 21.81 21.13
CA HIS A 10 -9.49 21.49 19.71
C HIS A 10 -9.10 20.04 19.39
N LEU A 11 -7.98 19.54 19.95
CA LEU A 11 -7.59 18.15 19.78
C LEU A 11 -8.59 17.18 20.40
N ASP A 12 -9.14 17.49 21.56
CA ASP A 12 -10.20 16.69 22.16
C ASP A 12 -11.44 16.67 21.25
N GLN A 13 -11.82 17.80 20.63
CA GLN A 13 -12.90 17.84 19.64
C GLN A 13 -12.60 17.02 18.37
N VAL A 14 -11.35 16.99 17.90
CA VAL A 14 -10.92 16.12 16.78
C VAL A 14 -11.05 14.65 17.16
N VAL A 15 -10.53 14.27 18.33
CA VAL A 15 -10.61 12.90 18.83
C VAL A 15 -12.06 12.45 18.99
N GLU A 16 -12.95 13.34 19.45
CA GLU A 16 -14.40 13.11 19.57
C GLU A 16 -15.15 13.09 18.22
N GLY A 17 -14.50 13.46 17.11
CA GLY A 17 -15.11 13.53 15.77
C GLY A 17 -16.01 14.75 15.56
N LYS A 18 -15.82 15.81 16.36
CA LYS A 18 -16.59 17.07 16.30
C LYS A 18 -15.85 18.18 15.55
N ALA A 19 -14.56 18.00 15.30
CA ALA A 19 -13.72 18.92 14.54
C ALA A 19 -12.79 18.12 13.61
N ARG A 20 -12.25 18.81 12.59
CA ARG A 20 -11.24 18.28 11.68
C ARG A 20 -9.94 19.04 11.83
N LEU A 21 -8.82 18.35 11.63
CA LEU A 21 -7.52 19.01 11.50
C LEU A 21 -7.36 19.66 10.13
N THR A 22 -6.83 20.88 10.10
CA THR A 22 -6.29 21.46 8.87
C THR A 22 -4.93 20.85 8.55
N ALA A 23 -4.49 20.93 7.28
CA ALA A 23 -3.16 20.42 6.89
C ALA A 23 -2.03 21.10 7.68
N GLN A 24 -2.18 22.39 7.95
CA GLN A 24 -1.25 23.16 8.78
C GLN A 24 -1.20 22.65 10.23
N GLN A 25 -2.36 22.37 10.83
CA GLN A 25 -2.41 21.78 12.17
C GLN A 25 -1.78 20.38 12.22
N ALA A 26 -2.03 19.55 11.20
CA ALA A 26 -1.41 18.23 11.12
C ALA A 26 0.12 18.31 10.97
N LEU A 27 0.61 19.27 10.19
CA LEU A 27 2.05 19.56 10.05
C LEU A 27 2.66 20.01 11.39
N GLU A 28 1.99 20.92 12.11
CA GLU A 28 2.40 21.34 13.44
C GLU A 28 2.46 20.18 14.43
N LEU A 29 1.45 19.30 14.46
CA LEU A 29 1.48 18.09 15.30
C LEU A 29 2.63 17.17 14.94
N TYR A 30 2.92 17.00 13.64
CA TYR A 30 4.05 16.20 13.21
C TYR A 30 5.36 16.75 13.78
N HIS A 31 5.58 18.06 13.78
CA HIS A 31 6.84 18.63 14.28
C HIS A 31 6.91 18.73 15.81
N GLU A 32 5.84 19.16 16.45
CA GLU A 32 5.90 19.63 17.84
C GLU A 32 5.33 18.62 18.86
N ALA A 33 4.45 17.69 18.45
CA ALA A 33 3.81 16.79 19.39
C ALA A 33 4.77 15.68 19.87
N SER A 34 4.68 15.32 21.15
CA SER A 34 5.38 14.15 21.66
C SER A 34 4.79 12.86 21.05
N LEU A 35 5.62 11.83 20.89
CA LEU A 35 5.15 10.55 20.38
C LEU A 35 4.07 9.94 21.31
N HIS A 36 4.20 10.14 22.62
CA HIS A 36 3.22 9.68 23.60
C HIS A 36 1.84 10.32 23.41
N ASP A 37 1.79 11.64 23.18
CA ASP A 37 0.53 12.34 22.98
C ASP A 37 -0.13 11.92 21.66
N LEU A 38 0.66 11.80 20.58
CA LEU A 38 0.16 11.29 19.30
C LEU A 38 -0.42 9.89 19.42
N GLY A 39 0.25 8.98 20.12
CA GLY A 39 -0.27 7.64 20.39
C GLY A 39 -1.59 7.69 21.17
N ARG A 40 -1.65 8.47 22.25
CA ARG A 40 -2.87 8.62 23.07
C ARG A 40 -4.06 9.14 22.25
N TRP A 41 -3.88 10.23 21.52
CA TRP A 41 -4.98 10.85 20.75
C TRP A 41 -5.44 9.96 19.59
N SER A 42 -4.50 9.41 18.82
CA SER A 42 -4.84 8.55 17.68
C SER A 42 -5.45 7.22 18.11
N SER A 43 -4.98 6.61 19.20
CA SER A 43 -5.57 5.41 19.79
C SER A 43 -6.97 5.68 20.33
N ALA A 44 -7.20 6.80 21.02
CA ALA A 44 -8.53 7.19 21.49
C ALA A 44 -9.51 7.38 20.33
N MET A 45 -9.09 8.04 19.25
CA MET A 45 -9.91 8.20 18.04
C MET A 45 -10.19 6.85 17.37
N CYS A 46 -9.20 5.96 17.28
CA CYS A 46 -9.37 4.61 16.76
C CYS A 46 -10.40 3.83 17.59
N ASN A 47 -10.30 3.86 18.93
CA ASN A 47 -11.25 3.20 19.83
C ASN A 47 -12.67 3.76 19.73
N ARG A 48 -12.84 5.08 19.50
CA ARG A 48 -14.16 5.66 19.25
C ARG A 48 -14.79 5.11 17.98
N ILE A 49 -14.01 4.94 16.92
CA ILE A 49 -14.52 4.52 15.60
C ILE A 49 -14.77 3.01 15.57
N HIS A 50 -13.87 2.21 16.14
CA HIS A 50 -13.84 0.74 15.97
C HIS A 50 -14.14 -0.05 17.24
N GLY A 51 -14.28 0.64 18.38
CA GLY A 51 -14.28 0.01 19.69
C GLY A 51 -12.86 -0.34 20.17
N ASP A 52 -12.77 -0.73 21.44
CA ASP A 52 -11.53 -1.11 22.12
C ASP A 52 -11.35 -2.62 22.25
N THR A 53 -12.28 -3.43 21.71
CA THR A 53 -12.23 -4.89 21.80
C THR A 53 -11.45 -5.54 20.67
N TYR A 54 -11.73 -5.18 19.42
CA TYR A 54 -11.28 -5.95 18.25
C TYR A 54 -10.22 -5.21 17.43
N ARG A 55 -9.28 -5.97 16.86
CA ARG A 55 -8.38 -5.50 15.80
C ARG A 55 -8.31 -6.54 14.70
N SER A 56 -8.31 -6.08 13.47
CA SER A 56 -8.51 -6.94 12.32
C SER A 56 -7.21 -7.33 11.62
N TYR A 57 -7.29 -8.39 10.84
CA TYR A 57 -6.34 -8.78 9.80
C TYR A 57 -7.11 -9.45 8.66
N VAL A 58 -6.48 -9.60 7.51
CA VAL A 58 -7.05 -10.35 6.37
C VAL A 58 -6.13 -11.51 6.00
N ILE A 59 -6.70 -12.58 5.46
CA ILE A 59 -5.92 -13.61 4.76
C ILE A 59 -6.05 -13.33 3.27
N ASP A 60 -5.02 -12.69 2.73
CA ASP A 60 -4.92 -12.23 1.35
C ASP A 60 -3.59 -12.71 0.74
N ARG A 61 -3.53 -12.77 -0.58
CA ARG A 61 -2.30 -13.03 -1.33
C ARG A 61 -2.00 -11.88 -2.28
N ASN A 62 -0.79 -11.34 -2.15
CA ASN A 62 -0.22 -10.43 -3.14
C ASN A 62 0.18 -11.24 -4.38
N VAL A 63 -0.49 -11.00 -5.50
CA VAL A 63 -0.20 -11.67 -6.77
C VAL A 63 0.31 -10.63 -7.77
N ASN A 64 1.61 -10.65 -8.00
CA ASN A 64 2.21 -9.89 -9.09
C ASN A 64 2.22 -10.73 -10.37
N TYR A 65 1.15 -10.60 -11.17
CA TYR A 65 0.94 -11.43 -12.36
C TYR A 65 1.93 -11.14 -13.50
N THR A 66 2.63 -10.01 -13.45
CA THR A 66 3.80 -9.71 -14.29
C THR A 66 4.70 -8.69 -13.58
N ASN A 67 6.01 -8.73 -13.83
CA ASN A 67 6.96 -7.70 -13.41
C ASN A 67 7.40 -6.77 -14.57
N VAL A 68 6.93 -7.03 -15.80
CA VAL A 68 7.20 -6.20 -16.98
C VAL A 68 6.45 -4.87 -16.86
N CYS A 69 7.17 -3.76 -16.93
CA CYS A 69 6.56 -2.45 -16.67
C CYS A 69 7.15 -1.34 -17.55
N SER A 70 6.28 -0.57 -18.21
CA SER A 70 6.67 0.60 -19.01
C SER A 70 7.18 1.78 -18.18
N ALA A 71 6.76 1.92 -16.91
CA ALA A 71 7.22 3.01 -16.05
C ALA A 71 8.62 2.78 -15.49
N ARG A 72 9.38 3.86 -15.36
CA ARG A 72 10.78 3.86 -14.89
C ARG A 72 10.89 4.51 -13.52
N CYS A 73 10.18 3.95 -12.55
CA CYS A 73 10.18 4.43 -11.17
C CYS A 73 11.57 4.26 -10.55
N THR A 74 12.11 5.31 -9.94
CA THR A 74 13.46 5.27 -9.34
C THR A 74 13.48 4.61 -7.97
N PHE A 75 12.32 4.41 -7.36
CA PHE A 75 12.13 3.74 -6.07
C PHE A 75 11.75 2.25 -6.21
N CYS A 76 11.56 1.74 -7.43
CA CYS A 76 11.07 0.38 -7.65
C CYS A 76 12.23 -0.55 -8.01
N ALA A 77 12.43 -1.61 -7.21
CA ALA A 77 13.36 -2.70 -7.49
C ALA A 77 12.71 -3.85 -8.30
N PHE A 78 11.37 -3.86 -8.39
CA PHE A 78 10.59 -4.96 -8.97
C PHE A 78 10.47 -4.88 -10.50
N ARG A 79 10.47 -3.69 -11.10
CA ARG A 79 10.21 -3.55 -12.55
C ARG A 79 11.27 -4.23 -13.41
N ARG A 80 10.83 -4.79 -14.53
CA ARG A 80 11.67 -5.28 -15.63
C ARG A 80 11.22 -4.71 -16.97
N ASP A 81 12.18 -4.53 -17.87
CA ASP A 81 11.91 -4.36 -19.29
C ASP A 81 11.61 -5.75 -19.91
N VAL A 82 10.91 -5.83 -21.05
CA VAL A 82 10.43 -7.11 -21.63
C VAL A 82 11.56 -8.11 -21.88
N ASP A 83 12.74 -7.62 -22.26
CA ASP A 83 13.90 -8.44 -22.62
C ASP A 83 14.81 -8.76 -21.42
N ASP A 84 14.48 -8.31 -20.21
CA ASP A 84 15.27 -8.65 -19.02
C ASP A 84 15.15 -10.15 -18.73
N HIS A 85 16.26 -10.79 -18.34
CA HIS A 85 16.33 -12.24 -18.13
C HIS A 85 15.37 -12.79 -17.06
N ASP A 86 14.94 -11.96 -16.11
CA ASP A 86 14.03 -12.27 -15.03
C ASP A 86 12.65 -11.60 -15.21
N ALA A 87 12.34 -11.13 -16.42
CA ALA A 87 11.01 -10.71 -16.81
C ALA A 87 10.04 -11.91 -16.88
N TYR A 88 8.82 -11.73 -16.37
CA TYR A 88 7.81 -12.79 -16.40
C TYR A 88 6.38 -12.24 -16.51
N THR A 89 5.50 -13.10 -17.03
CA THR A 89 4.03 -13.01 -16.90
C THR A 89 3.55 -14.39 -16.48
N LEU A 90 2.86 -14.48 -15.35
CA LEU A 90 2.46 -15.76 -14.76
C LEU A 90 1.50 -16.50 -15.69
N SER A 91 1.72 -17.80 -15.83
CA SER A 91 0.82 -18.72 -16.50
C SER A 91 -0.46 -18.96 -15.70
N LYS A 92 -1.52 -19.44 -16.37
CA LYS A 92 -2.75 -19.87 -15.69
C LYS A 92 -2.50 -20.98 -14.66
N GLU A 93 -1.52 -21.86 -14.89
CA GLU A 93 -1.17 -22.93 -13.94
C GLU A 93 -0.54 -22.37 -12.66
N GLU A 94 0.44 -21.46 -12.79
CA GLU A 94 1.05 -20.79 -11.63
C GLU A 94 0.01 -20.01 -10.82
N LEU A 95 -0.87 -19.27 -11.52
CA LEU A 95 -1.98 -18.56 -10.87
C LEU A 95 -2.93 -19.53 -10.17
N LYS A 96 -3.30 -20.65 -10.80
CA LYS A 96 -4.16 -21.66 -10.19
C LYS A 96 -3.55 -22.22 -8.90
N ASN A 97 -2.25 -22.51 -8.90
CA ASN A 97 -1.54 -22.99 -7.71
C ASN A 97 -1.56 -21.95 -6.60
N LYS A 98 -1.25 -20.68 -6.92
CA LYS A 98 -1.25 -19.57 -5.95
C LYS A 98 -2.63 -19.34 -5.32
N PHE A 99 -3.70 -19.40 -6.11
CA PHE A 99 -5.08 -19.22 -5.62
C PHE A 99 -5.60 -20.44 -4.87
N THR A 100 -5.23 -21.65 -5.28
CA THR A 100 -5.56 -22.89 -4.55
C THR A 100 -4.94 -22.87 -3.15
N GLU A 101 -3.69 -22.45 -3.04
CA GLU A 101 -3.01 -22.26 -1.75
C GLU A 101 -3.71 -21.21 -0.88
N LEU A 102 -4.08 -20.07 -1.46
CA LEU A 102 -4.83 -19.02 -0.75
C LEU A 102 -6.14 -19.56 -0.18
N VAL A 103 -6.92 -20.30 -0.97
CA VAL A 103 -8.18 -20.92 -0.52
C VAL A 103 -7.93 -21.94 0.60
N ASN A 104 -6.90 -22.78 0.46
CA ASN A 104 -6.55 -23.79 1.47
C ASN A 104 -6.16 -23.17 2.81
N LEU A 105 -5.58 -21.96 2.81
CA LEU A 105 -5.25 -21.18 4.00
C LEU A 105 -6.46 -20.40 4.57
N GLY A 106 -7.65 -20.53 3.98
CA GLY A 106 -8.84 -19.78 4.40
C GLY A 106 -8.84 -18.33 3.93
N GLY A 107 -8.07 -18.04 2.88
CA GLY A 107 -8.02 -16.74 2.24
C GLY A 107 -9.32 -16.34 1.54
N THR A 108 -9.61 -15.04 1.54
CA THR A 108 -10.86 -14.49 1.01
C THR A 108 -10.64 -13.35 0.02
N GLN A 109 -9.40 -12.95 -0.19
CA GLN A 109 -9.03 -11.84 -1.06
C GLN A 109 -7.74 -12.16 -1.81
N ALA A 110 -7.63 -11.66 -3.03
CA ALA A 110 -6.36 -11.57 -3.74
C ALA A 110 -6.08 -10.11 -4.12
N LEU A 111 -5.00 -9.55 -3.61
CA LEU A 111 -4.42 -8.28 -4.04
C LEU A 111 -3.58 -8.51 -5.30
N MET A 112 -4.12 -8.21 -6.47
CA MET A 112 -3.43 -8.46 -7.74
C MET A 112 -2.92 -7.17 -8.36
N GLN A 113 -1.61 -7.00 -8.48
CA GLN A 113 -1.01 -5.79 -9.08
C GLN A 113 0.23 -6.17 -9.88
N GLY A 114 0.30 -5.75 -11.14
CA GLY A 114 1.40 -6.08 -12.03
C GLY A 114 2.24 -4.87 -12.41
N GLY A 115 3.28 -5.13 -13.19
CA GLY A 115 3.86 -4.10 -14.03
C GLY A 115 2.88 -3.68 -15.14
N MET A 116 3.06 -2.45 -15.63
CA MET A 116 2.26 -1.89 -16.74
C MET A 116 2.79 -2.44 -18.07
N HIS A 117 2.38 -3.67 -18.39
CA HIS A 117 2.87 -4.41 -19.55
C HIS A 117 2.30 -3.81 -20.85
N PRO A 118 3.14 -3.37 -21.81
CA PRO A 118 2.68 -2.65 -23.01
C PRO A 118 1.92 -3.54 -24.00
N ASP A 119 2.27 -4.83 -24.08
CA ASP A 119 1.73 -5.74 -25.10
C ASP A 119 0.54 -6.60 -24.66
N LEU A 120 0.09 -6.54 -23.40
CA LEU A 120 -1.07 -7.31 -22.95
C LEU A 120 -2.37 -6.58 -23.36
N PRO A 121 -3.22 -7.17 -24.22
CA PRO A 121 -4.47 -6.54 -24.62
C PRO A 121 -5.50 -6.59 -23.49
N ILE A 122 -6.56 -5.78 -23.57
CA ILE A 122 -7.66 -5.81 -22.58
C ILE A 122 -8.27 -7.21 -22.41
N THR A 123 -8.34 -8.00 -23.49
CA THR A 123 -8.89 -9.36 -23.46
C THR A 123 -8.12 -10.30 -22.54
N PHE A 124 -6.81 -10.10 -22.37
CA PHE A 124 -6.02 -10.85 -21.40
C PHE A 124 -6.56 -10.64 -19.98
N TYR A 125 -6.82 -9.39 -19.60
CA TYR A 125 -7.31 -9.03 -18.27
C TYR A 125 -8.75 -9.49 -18.05
N GLU A 126 -9.62 -9.35 -19.06
CA GLU A 126 -11.00 -9.83 -18.99
C GLU A 126 -11.08 -11.35 -18.83
N GLU A 127 -10.28 -12.09 -19.61
CA GLU A 127 -10.21 -13.55 -19.51
C GLU A 127 -9.60 -13.99 -18.18
N LEU A 128 -8.59 -13.27 -17.68
CA LEU A 128 -7.96 -13.53 -16.38
C LEU A 128 -8.99 -13.39 -15.25
N LEU A 129 -9.68 -12.26 -15.16
CA LEU A 129 -10.71 -12.01 -14.14
C LEU A 129 -11.84 -13.02 -14.23
N SER A 130 -12.38 -13.24 -15.43
CA SER A 130 -13.54 -14.12 -15.65
C SER A 130 -13.21 -15.55 -15.25
N TRP A 131 -12.01 -16.03 -15.63
CA TRP A 131 -11.52 -17.34 -15.25
C TRP A 131 -11.31 -17.45 -13.73
N LEU A 132 -10.69 -16.47 -13.08
CA LEU A 132 -10.48 -16.48 -11.64
C LEU A 132 -11.80 -16.50 -10.86
N LYS A 133 -12.80 -15.71 -11.27
CA LYS A 133 -14.13 -15.74 -10.62
C LYS A 133 -14.87 -17.05 -10.85
N ALA A 134 -14.65 -17.71 -11.99
CA ALA A 134 -15.25 -19.02 -12.26
C ALA A 134 -14.59 -20.14 -11.44
N GLU A 135 -13.26 -20.16 -11.36
CA GLU A 135 -12.50 -21.21 -10.66
C GLU A 135 -12.47 -21.00 -9.13
N PHE A 136 -12.40 -19.73 -8.68
CA PHE A 136 -12.27 -19.33 -7.28
C PHE A 136 -13.35 -18.31 -6.88
N PRO A 137 -14.64 -18.67 -6.94
CA PRO A 137 -15.76 -17.73 -6.75
C PRO A 137 -15.85 -17.10 -5.37
N THR A 138 -15.19 -17.67 -4.36
CA THR A 138 -15.14 -17.15 -2.99
C THR A 138 -14.04 -16.11 -2.77
N ILE A 139 -13.15 -15.89 -3.74
CA ILE A 139 -12.06 -14.92 -3.62
C ILE A 139 -12.51 -13.57 -4.17
N HIS A 140 -12.33 -12.54 -3.35
CA HIS A 140 -12.51 -11.14 -3.72
C HIS A 140 -11.30 -10.63 -4.50
N LEU A 141 -11.50 -10.18 -5.73
CA LEU A 141 -10.44 -9.67 -6.59
C LEU A 141 -10.24 -8.17 -6.34
N HIS A 142 -9.26 -7.85 -5.49
CA HIS A 142 -8.77 -6.50 -5.25
C HIS A 142 -7.61 -6.21 -6.21
N ALA A 143 -7.92 -5.85 -7.45
CA ALA A 143 -6.96 -5.95 -8.54
C ALA A 143 -6.74 -4.64 -9.30
N PHE A 144 -5.53 -4.55 -9.89
CA PHE A 144 -5.00 -3.48 -10.72
C PHE A 144 -4.88 -2.14 -10.01
N SER A 145 -3.69 -1.56 -10.02
CA SER A 145 -3.45 -0.24 -9.46
C SER A 145 -3.97 0.88 -10.38
N PRO A 146 -4.26 2.08 -9.85
CA PRO A 146 -4.57 3.23 -10.68
C PRO A 146 -3.54 3.54 -11.78
N PRO A 147 -2.21 3.43 -11.55
CA PRO A 147 -1.24 3.48 -12.64
C PRO A 147 -1.53 2.50 -13.79
N GLU A 148 -1.91 1.26 -13.51
CA GLU A 148 -2.27 0.28 -14.55
C GLU A 148 -3.49 0.77 -15.34
N PHE A 149 -4.56 1.26 -14.70
CA PHE A 149 -5.69 1.87 -15.40
C PHE A 149 -5.29 3.08 -16.27
N VAL A 150 -4.38 3.91 -15.78
CA VAL A 150 -3.85 5.07 -16.53
C VAL A 150 -3.08 4.62 -17.78
N GLU A 151 -2.38 3.49 -17.69
CA GLU A 151 -1.72 2.86 -18.84
C GLU A 151 -2.74 2.20 -19.78
N PHE A 152 -3.73 1.49 -19.25
CA PHE A 152 -4.81 0.86 -20.03
C PHE A 152 -5.50 1.89 -20.92
N VAL A 153 -5.77 3.08 -20.39
CA VAL A 153 -6.31 4.21 -21.18
C VAL A 153 -5.36 4.63 -22.31
N ALA A 154 -4.04 4.62 -22.10
CA ALA A 154 -3.09 4.89 -23.16
C ALA A 154 -3.12 3.79 -24.24
N VAL A 155 -3.00 2.52 -23.86
CA VAL A 155 -2.57 1.47 -24.79
C VAL A 155 -3.69 0.58 -25.34
N PHE A 156 -4.82 0.44 -24.64
CA PHE A 156 -5.88 -0.46 -25.11
C PHE A 156 -6.56 0.08 -26.38
N ASP A 157 -6.55 -0.74 -27.41
CA ASP A 157 -7.26 -0.50 -28.66
C ASP A 157 -8.74 -0.82 -28.46
N LEU A 158 -9.57 0.22 -28.42
CA LEU A 158 -11.00 0.14 -28.14
C LEU A 158 -11.75 0.90 -29.23
N ASP A 159 -12.78 0.28 -29.79
CA ASP A 159 -13.61 0.89 -30.83
C ASP A 159 -14.09 2.28 -30.42
N GLY A 160 -13.81 3.28 -31.27
CA GLY A 160 -14.19 4.68 -31.04
C GLY A 160 -13.24 5.48 -30.14
N PHE A 161 -12.15 4.88 -29.64
CA PHE A 161 -11.16 5.57 -28.82
C PHE A 161 -9.76 5.52 -29.43
N PRO A 162 -9.01 6.64 -29.44
CA PRO A 162 -7.61 6.63 -29.86
C PRO A 162 -6.72 5.88 -28.85
N THR A 163 -5.60 5.35 -29.35
CA THR A 163 -4.47 4.87 -28.54
C THR A 163 -3.33 5.88 -28.53
N THR A 164 -2.46 5.78 -27.53
CA THR A 164 -1.22 6.55 -27.41
C THR A 164 -0.07 5.63 -26.99
N ALA A 165 1.15 6.15 -26.99
CA ALA A 165 2.29 5.41 -26.44
C ALA A 165 2.16 5.16 -24.92
N PRO A 166 2.80 4.10 -24.39
CA PRO A 166 3.00 3.88 -22.96
C PRO A 166 3.38 5.15 -22.18
N GLY A 167 2.76 5.39 -21.03
CA GLY A 167 2.98 6.57 -20.18
C GLY A 167 2.51 7.90 -20.77
N LYS A 168 1.77 7.90 -21.89
CA LYS A 168 1.31 9.11 -22.60
C LYS A 168 -0.20 9.32 -22.59
N SER A 169 -0.96 8.68 -21.70
CA SER A 169 -2.41 8.88 -21.63
C SER A 169 -2.82 10.33 -21.36
N HIS A 170 -1.98 11.15 -20.73
CA HIS A 170 -2.20 12.60 -20.56
C HIS A 170 -2.20 13.40 -21.88
N ALA A 171 -1.74 12.80 -22.98
CA ALA A 171 -1.81 13.41 -24.32
C ALA A 171 -3.21 13.30 -24.94
N LEU A 172 -4.09 12.46 -24.39
CA LEU A 172 -5.48 12.39 -24.79
C LEU A 172 -6.25 13.62 -24.28
N PRO A 173 -7.23 14.13 -25.04
CA PRO A 173 -8.18 15.11 -24.52
C PRO A 173 -8.88 14.58 -23.27
N ALA A 174 -9.13 15.45 -22.29
CA ALA A 174 -9.61 15.04 -20.97
C ALA A 174 -10.95 14.29 -21.02
N GLU A 175 -11.85 14.71 -21.90
CA GLU A 175 -13.14 14.07 -22.15
C GLU A 175 -12.99 12.67 -22.78
N VAL A 176 -12.02 12.49 -23.69
CA VAL A 176 -11.71 11.21 -24.30
C VAL A 176 -11.09 10.27 -23.27
N TRP A 177 -10.15 10.78 -22.48
CA TRP A 177 -9.50 10.03 -21.40
C TRP A 177 -10.54 9.52 -20.39
N ALA A 178 -11.42 10.40 -19.93
CA ALA A 178 -12.46 10.06 -18.96
C ALA A 178 -13.45 9.03 -19.53
N ALA A 179 -13.95 9.25 -20.74
CA ALA A 179 -14.89 8.32 -21.38
C ALA A 179 -14.25 6.94 -21.63
N LYS A 180 -12.97 6.90 -22.02
CA LYS A 180 -12.24 5.64 -22.22
C LYS A 180 -12.02 4.90 -20.90
N LEU A 181 -11.69 5.63 -19.82
CA LEU A 181 -11.57 5.05 -18.49
C LEU A 181 -12.87 4.40 -18.02
N GLU A 182 -14.02 5.06 -18.19
CA GLU A 182 -15.34 4.50 -17.85
C GLU A 182 -15.58 3.17 -18.58
N VAL A 183 -15.34 3.12 -19.90
CA VAL A 183 -15.50 1.89 -20.69
C VAL A 183 -14.57 0.77 -20.22
N ILE A 184 -13.32 1.09 -19.87
CA ILE A 184 -12.38 0.10 -19.32
C ILE A 184 -12.88 -0.40 -17.95
N MET A 185 -13.35 0.50 -17.09
CA MET A 185 -13.89 0.19 -15.78
C MET A 185 -15.09 -0.76 -15.88
N ASP A 186 -16.07 -0.43 -16.72
CA ASP A 186 -17.25 -1.24 -17.00
C ASP A 186 -16.88 -2.65 -17.47
N ARG A 187 -15.94 -2.75 -18.43
CA ARG A 187 -15.50 -4.04 -18.99
C ARG A 187 -14.80 -4.91 -17.95
N LEU A 188 -13.88 -4.34 -17.17
CA LEU A 188 -13.16 -5.08 -16.14
C LEU A 188 -14.09 -5.46 -14.98
N GLN A 189 -15.02 -4.60 -14.58
CA GLN A 189 -16.03 -4.94 -13.59
C GLN A 189 -16.95 -6.07 -14.07
N ALA A 190 -17.42 -6.01 -15.32
CA ALA A 190 -18.23 -7.07 -15.93
C ALA A 190 -17.47 -8.41 -16.03
N ALA A 191 -16.15 -8.36 -16.23
CA ALA A 191 -15.29 -9.53 -16.23
C ALA A 191 -15.01 -10.11 -14.82
N GLY A 192 -15.35 -9.39 -13.74
CA GLY A 192 -15.26 -9.90 -12.38
C GLY A 192 -14.33 -9.13 -11.42
N LEU A 193 -13.87 -7.94 -11.80
CA LEU A 193 -13.16 -7.06 -10.87
C LEU A 193 -14.09 -6.61 -9.74
N ASP A 194 -13.71 -6.87 -8.48
CA ASP A 194 -14.54 -6.50 -7.33
C ASP A 194 -14.18 -5.10 -6.79
N THR A 195 -12.89 -4.77 -6.67
CA THR A 195 -12.41 -3.49 -6.09
C THR A 195 -11.00 -3.12 -6.58
N ILE A 196 -10.60 -1.85 -6.38
CA ILE A 196 -9.28 -1.33 -6.81
C ILE A 196 -8.37 -1.01 -5.61
N PRO A 197 -7.13 -1.54 -5.55
CA PRO A 197 -6.15 -1.20 -4.53
C PRO A 197 -5.48 0.16 -4.72
N GLY A 198 -5.04 0.75 -3.61
CA GLY A 198 -4.41 2.07 -3.55
C GLY A 198 -2.98 2.18 -4.09
N GLY A 199 -2.43 1.10 -4.65
CA GLY A 199 -1.04 1.09 -5.12
C GLY A 199 -0.72 2.24 -6.08
N GLY A 200 0.53 2.72 -6.04
CA GLY A 200 0.94 3.85 -6.89
C GLY A 200 0.56 5.23 -6.38
N GLY A 201 0.03 5.35 -5.17
CA GLY A 201 -0.21 6.63 -4.51
C GLY A 201 1.08 7.41 -4.24
N GLU A 202 2.13 6.74 -3.75
CA GLU A 202 3.46 7.31 -3.42
C GLU A 202 3.35 8.67 -2.71
N ILE A 203 3.80 9.76 -3.37
CA ILE A 203 3.54 11.15 -3.00
C ILE A 203 2.89 11.86 -4.18
N PHE A 204 1.88 12.69 -3.91
CA PHE A 204 1.11 13.37 -4.96
C PHE A 204 1.74 14.66 -5.46
N ALA A 205 2.50 15.36 -4.62
CA ALA A 205 3.19 16.58 -5.01
C ALA A 205 3.98 16.40 -6.32
N ALA A 206 3.62 17.17 -7.35
CA ALA A 206 4.19 17.02 -8.69
C ALA A 206 5.73 17.12 -8.71
N PRO A 207 6.38 18.05 -7.99
CA PRO A 207 7.84 18.13 -7.95
C PRO A 207 8.52 16.86 -7.42
N VAL A 208 7.86 16.11 -6.54
CA VAL A 208 8.36 14.81 -6.04
C VAL A 208 8.07 13.73 -7.08
N ARG A 209 6.83 13.67 -7.56
CA ARG A 209 6.35 12.62 -8.47
C ARG A 209 7.10 12.59 -9.80
N ASP A 210 7.42 13.75 -10.36
CA ASP A 210 8.22 13.89 -11.59
C ASP A 210 9.64 13.34 -11.45
N ARG A 211 10.17 13.34 -10.22
CA ARG A 211 11.50 12.80 -9.92
C ARG A 211 11.49 11.30 -9.69
N ILE A 212 10.45 10.78 -9.04
CA ILE A 212 10.42 9.40 -8.58
C ILE A 212 9.67 8.43 -9.50
N GLY A 213 8.65 8.92 -10.23
CA GLY A 213 7.66 8.10 -10.94
C GLY A 213 7.56 8.39 -12.44
N ARG A 214 8.70 8.45 -13.15
CA ARG A 214 8.72 8.75 -14.60
C ARG A 214 7.89 7.74 -15.40
N GLY A 215 6.89 8.24 -16.13
CA GLY A 215 5.97 7.42 -16.94
C GLY A 215 4.84 6.76 -16.12
N LYS A 216 4.75 7.04 -14.82
CA LYS A 216 3.63 6.62 -13.95
C LYS A 216 2.51 7.68 -13.97
N ALA A 217 1.33 7.31 -13.46
CA ALA A 217 0.19 8.22 -13.29
C ALA A 217 0.54 9.49 -12.49
N THR A 218 -0.01 10.64 -12.89
CA THR A 218 -0.03 11.86 -12.06
C THR A 218 -1.00 11.70 -10.87
N ALA A 219 -0.95 12.61 -9.89
CA ALA A 219 -1.88 12.61 -8.76
C ALA A 219 -3.34 12.72 -9.22
N ARG A 220 -3.62 13.65 -10.15
CA ARG A 220 -4.95 13.83 -10.74
C ARG A 220 -5.45 12.55 -11.41
N GLN A 221 -4.64 11.93 -12.28
CA GLN A 221 -5.04 10.69 -12.95
C GLN A 221 -5.29 9.54 -11.95
N TRP A 222 -4.45 9.43 -10.91
CA TRP A 222 -4.65 8.44 -9.85
C TRP A 222 -5.99 8.65 -9.13
N LEU A 223 -6.31 9.91 -8.78
CA LEU A 223 -7.58 10.27 -8.14
C LEU A 223 -8.77 10.05 -9.08
N ASP A 224 -8.64 10.39 -10.37
CA ASP A 224 -9.69 10.22 -11.37
C ASP A 224 -10.07 8.74 -11.55
N VAL A 225 -9.09 7.82 -11.53
CA VAL A 225 -9.35 6.37 -11.52
C VAL A 225 -10.13 5.95 -10.28
N MET A 226 -9.73 6.42 -9.10
CA MET A 226 -10.43 6.07 -7.86
C MET A 226 -11.87 6.60 -7.83
N LYS A 227 -12.09 7.85 -8.27
CA LYS A 227 -13.42 8.43 -8.39
C LYS A 227 -14.28 7.67 -9.40
N CYS A 228 -13.71 7.28 -10.54
CA CYS A 228 -14.38 6.42 -11.50
C CYS A 228 -14.82 5.11 -10.83
N ALA A 229 -13.94 4.43 -10.09
CA ALA A 229 -14.25 3.20 -9.38
C ALA A 229 -15.39 3.40 -8.36
N HIS A 230 -15.36 4.49 -7.59
CA HIS A 230 -16.41 4.82 -6.62
C HIS A 230 -17.78 5.01 -7.27
N ARG A 231 -17.84 5.66 -8.43
CA ARG A 231 -19.08 5.79 -9.22
C ARG A 231 -19.63 4.44 -9.69
N HIS A 232 -18.75 3.48 -9.98
CA HIS A 232 -19.10 2.10 -10.33
C HIS A 232 -19.40 1.20 -9.12
N GLY A 233 -19.41 1.75 -7.90
CA GLY A 233 -19.73 1.01 -6.69
C GLY A 233 -18.58 0.21 -6.11
N MET A 234 -17.38 0.36 -6.65
CA MET A 234 -16.19 -0.31 -6.12
C MET A 234 -15.62 0.48 -4.96
N ASN A 235 -15.42 -0.19 -3.83
CA ASN A 235 -14.59 0.34 -2.76
C ASN A 235 -13.12 0.33 -3.17
N THR A 236 -12.33 1.24 -2.59
CA THR A 236 -10.90 1.32 -2.88
C THR A 236 -10.08 1.54 -1.60
N SER A 237 -8.78 1.30 -1.69
CA SER A 237 -7.82 1.72 -0.67
C SER A 237 -6.95 2.86 -1.19
N ALA A 238 -6.26 3.57 -0.32
CA ALA A 238 -5.28 4.59 -0.67
C ALA A 238 -3.95 4.32 0.03
N THR A 239 -2.84 4.64 -0.62
CA THR A 239 -1.51 4.40 -0.04
C THR A 239 -0.55 5.55 -0.19
N MET A 240 0.40 5.63 0.75
CA MET A 240 1.46 6.65 0.74
C MET A 240 2.81 6.03 1.13
N MET A 241 3.71 5.86 0.15
CA MET A 241 5.11 5.58 0.42
C MET A 241 5.82 6.90 0.74
N PHE A 242 6.51 6.97 1.88
CA PHE A 242 7.15 8.21 2.34
C PHE A 242 8.55 7.98 2.90
N GLY A 243 9.28 9.04 3.25
CA GLY A 243 10.61 8.97 3.83
C GLY A 243 11.74 9.00 2.82
N HIS A 244 11.52 9.62 1.66
CA HIS A 244 12.51 9.74 0.59
C HIS A 244 12.89 11.21 0.36
N ILE A 245 12.53 11.79 -0.78
CA ILE A 245 12.91 13.15 -1.19
C ILE A 245 11.89 14.24 -0.82
N GLU A 246 10.74 13.86 -0.28
CA GLU A 246 9.58 14.72 -0.05
C GLU A 246 9.67 15.49 1.28
N SER A 247 9.02 16.64 1.33
CA SER A 247 8.78 17.38 2.57
C SER A 247 7.71 16.71 3.43
N ILE A 248 7.62 17.08 4.72
CA ILE A 248 6.49 16.64 5.54
C ILE A 248 5.18 17.27 5.05
N ALA A 249 5.24 18.50 4.52
CA ALA A 249 4.09 19.18 3.94
C ALA A 249 3.50 18.41 2.75
N ASP A 250 4.35 17.82 1.89
CA ASP A 250 3.91 16.99 0.76
C ASP A 250 3.10 15.77 1.22
N ARG A 251 3.42 15.22 2.40
CA ARG A 251 2.66 14.10 2.99
C ARG A 251 1.28 14.54 3.47
N MET A 252 1.20 15.75 4.05
CA MET A 252 -0.08 16.33 4.48
C MET A 252 -0.96 16.68 3.28
N ASP A 253 -0.35 17.25 2.22
CA ASP A 253 -1.03 17.51 0.95
C ASP A 253 -1.57 16.23 0.32
N HIS A 254 -0.77 15.15 0.28
CA HIS A 254 -1.20 13.85 -0.21
C HIS A 254 -2.45 13.34 0.55
N MET A 255 -2.42 13.37 1.88
CA MET A 255 -3.57 12.96 2.70
C MET A 255 -4.77 13.90 2.54
N LEU A 256 -4.54 15.21 2.34
CA LEU A 256 -5.62 16.18 2.11
C LEU A 256 -6.36 15.87 0.82
N GLN A 257 -5.63 15.59 -0.27
CA GLN A 257 -6.24 15.23 -1.55
C GLN A 257 -7.08 13.94 -1.45
N ILE A 258 -6.64 12.95 -0.66
CA ILE A 258 -7.43 11.73 -0.40
C ILE A 258 -8.69 12.08 0.40
N ARG A 259 -8.55 12.87 1.46
CA ARG A 259 -9.67 13.29 2.31
C ARG A 259 -10.72 14.05 1.51
N ASP A 260 -10.30 14.97 0.64
CA ASP A 260 -11.18 15.76 -0.20
C ASP A 260 -11.88 14.90 -1.26
N ALA A 261 -11.17 13.94 -1.87
CA ALA A 261 -11.77 12.99 -2.80
C ALA A 261 -12.80 12.07 -2.12
N GLN A 262 -12.54 11.65 -0.88
CA GLN A 262 -13.51 10.91 -0.08
C GLN A 262 -14.74 11.76 0.28
N ASP A 263 -14.54 13.02 0.68
CA ASP A 263 -15.64 13.95 0.94
C ASP A 263 -16.50 14.17 -0.31
N GLU A 264 -15.89 14.26 -1.49
CA GLU A 264 -16.61 14.34 -2.78
C GLU A 264 -17.46 13.08 -3.01
N ALA A 265 -16.90 11.88 -2.82
CA ALA A 265 -17.64 10.63 -2.98
C ALA A 265 -18.84 10.55 -2.01
N ILE A 266 -18.65 10.94 -0.75
CA ILE A 266 -19.70 10.98 0.27
C ILE A 266 -20.77 12.02 -0.09
N ALA A 267 -20.37 13.24 -0.44
CA ALA A 267 -21.30 14.33 -0.76
C ALA A 267 -22.16 14.04 -2.00
N ASN A 268 -21.59 13.36 -2.99
CA ASN A 268 -22.33 12.90 -4.18
C ASN A 268 -23.08 11.58 -3.96
N ASN A 269 -23.01 10.99 -2.76
CA ASN A 269 -23.62 9.71 -2.41
C ASN A 269 -23.25 8.59 -3.41
N TRP A 270 -21.96 8.53 -3.78
CA TRP A 270 -21.46 7.47 -4.64
C TRP A 270 -21.50 6.12 -3.90
N PRO A 271 -21.73 5.01 -4.63
CA PRO A 271 -21.87 3.69 -4.01
C PRO A 271 -20.54 3.14 -3.45
N GLY A 272 -19.40 3.46 -4.08
CA GLY A 272 -18.07 3.10 -3.60
C GLY A 272 -17.39 4.23 -2.81
N LYS A 273 -16.40 3.88 -2.00
CA LYS A 273 -15.62 4.83 -1.17
C LYS A 273 -14.22 4.30 -0.86
N TYR A 274 -13.34 5.17 -0.37
CA TYR A 274 -12.11 4.73 0.29
C TYR A 274 -12.45 4.01 1.60
N THR A 275 -12.05 2.76 1.74
CA THR A 275 -12.23 1.97 2.98
C THR A 275 -10.98 1.96 3.85
N ALA A 276 -9.80 2.15 3.26
CA ALA A 276 -8.53 2.01 3.96
C ALA A 276 -7.47 3.01 3.49
N PHE A 277 -6.62 3.45 4.42
CA PHE A 277 -5.37 4.12 4.11
C PHE A 277 -4.19 3.40 4.77
N ILE A 278 -3.11 3.19 4.01
CA ILE A 278 -1.90 2.50 4.45
C ILE A 278 -0.68 3.32 4.04
N SER A 279 0.19 3.65 4.99
CA SER A 279 1.42 4.41 4.72
C SER A 279 2.65 3.68 5.23
N TRP A 280 3.72 3.69 4.45
CA TRP A 280 4.95 2.98 4.80
C TRP A 280 6.21 3.76 4.41
N PRO A 281 7.31 3.59 5.17
CA PRO A 281 8.61 4.10 4.78
C PRO A 281 9.17 3.45 3.52
N PHE A 282 9.81 4.27 2.68
CA PHE A 282 10.59 3.87 1.52
C PHE A 282 11.71 2.91 1.90
N GLN A 283 11.81 1.81 1.15
CA GLN A 283 12.90 0.83 1.25
C GLN A 283 13.92 1.08 0.15
N ARG A 284 15.16 1.36 0.55
CA ARG A 284 16.19 1.90 -0.36
C ARG A 284 16.92 0.83 -1.15
N GLU A 285 17.05 -0.38 -0.62
CA GLU A 285 17.96 -1.38 -1.18
C GLU A 285 17.50 -1.83 -2.57
N ASN A 286 18.46 -2.11 -3.45
CA ASN A 286 18.24 -2.49 -4.86
C ASN A 286 17.44 -1.49 -5.72
N THR A 287 17.19 -0.27 -5.23
CA THR A 287 16.51 0.78 -6.01
C THR A 287 17.52 1.76 -6.61
N PRO A 288 17.24 2.35 -7.80
CA PRO A 288 18.06 3.44 -8.33
C PRO A 288 18.22 4.62 -7.35
N MET A 289 17.15 4.98 -6.65
CA MET A 289 17.12 6.11 -5.70
C MET A 289 17.89 5.81 -4.42
N GLY A 290 18.01 4.54 -4.01
CA GLY A 290 18.79 4.13 -2.84
C GLY A 290 20.28 4.47 -2.90
N ARG A 291 20.80 4.79 -4.09
CA ARG A 291 22.18 5.26 -4.31
C ARG A 291 22.42 6.71 -3.87
N LEU A 292 21.36 7.47 -3.62
CA LEU A 292 21.50 8.84 -3.11
C LEU A 292 22.04 8.83 -1.68
N PRO A 293 22.83 9.85 -1.29
CA PRO A 293 23.28 10.00 0.10
C PRO A 293 22.10 10.26 1.04
N ASN A 294 22.21 9.75 2.26
CA ASN A 294 21.27 10.08 3.32
C ASN A 294 21.48 11.52 3.79
N TRP A 295 20.38 12.19 4.12
CA TRP A 295 20.42 13.46 4.80
C TRP A 295 20.84 13.25 6.26
N ASP A 296 21.80 14.06 6.70
CA ASP A 296 22.25 14.09 8.08
C ASP A 296 21.21 14.84 8.94
N ARG A 297 20.41 14.07 9.67
CA ARG A 297 19.36 14.60 10.56
C ARG A 297 19.93 15.39 11.74
N ASP A 298 21.18 15.15 12.10
CA ASP A 298 21.85 15.78 13.25
C ASP A 298 22.62 17.05 12.84
N SER A 299 22.70 17.35 11.54
CA SER A 299 23.37 18.54 11.00
C SER A 299 22.75 19.87 11.45
N GLY A 300 21.48 19.87 11.86
CA GLY A 300 20.69 21.07 12.14
C GLY A 300 20.26 21.86 10.89
N GLU A 301 20.65 21.42 9.68
CA GLU A 301 20.18 22.01 8.42
C GLU A 301 18.74 21.59 8.14
N ALA A 302 17.96 22.45 7.47
CA ALA A 302 16.65 22.05 6.97
C ALA A 302 16.79 20.93 5.92
N PHE A 303 15.84 20.00 5.89
CA PHE A 303 15.85 18.95 4.88
C PHE A 303 15.67 19.58 3.48
N PRO A 304 16.51 19.27 2.49
CA PRO A 304 16.40 19.84 1.15
C PRO A 304 15.05 19.64 0.45
N GLY A 305 14.26 18.64 0.82
CA GLY A 305 12.92 18.42 0.27
C GLY A 305 11.91 19.51 0.64
N GLU A 306 12.19 20.36 1.64
CA GLU A 306 11.32 21.47 2.06
C GLU A 306 11.38 22.68 1.10
N ASP A 307 12.38 22.73 0.21
CA ASP A 307 12.56 23.81 -0.77
C ASP A 307 12.98 23.21 -2.12
N ILE A 308 12.09 23.30 -3.10
CA ILE A 308 12.30 22.75 -4.45
C ILE A 308 13.45 23.45 -5.21
N GLU A 309 13.78 24.69 -4.84
CA GLU A 309 14.90 25.45 -5.42
C GLU A 309 16.24 25.13 -4.75
N HIS A 310 16.22 24.38 -3.64
CA HIS A 310 17.43 24.02 -2.93
C HIS A 310 18.37 23.20 -3.83
N PRO A 311 19.70 23.49 -3.88
CA PRO A 311 20.62 22.81 -4.80
C PRO A 311 20.71 21.28 -4.63
N LYS A 312 20.38 20.79 -3.43
CA LYS A 312 20.33 19.37 -3.06
C LYS A 312 18.91 18.76 -3.14
N TYR A 313 17.88 19.49 -3.57
CA TYR A 313 16.53 18.95 -3.74
C TYR A 313 16.55 17.70 -4.63
N ALA A 314 15.85 16.64 -4.20
CA ALA A 314 15.82 15.33 -4.87
C ALA A 314 17.20 14.67 -5.09
N LYS A 315 18.24 15.08 -4.35
CA LYS A 315 19.60 14.49 -4.40
C LYS A 315 20.06 13.91 -3.06
N VAL A 316 19.20 13.94 -2.05
CA VAL A 316 19.42 13.36 -0.72
C VAL A 316 18.16 12.62 -0.26
N LEU A 317 18.33 11.60 0.57
CA LEU A 317 17.23 10.82 1.13
C LEU A 317 17.01 11.16 2.61
N ARG A 318 15.76 11.43 2.99
CA ARG A 318 15.37 11.65 4.38
C ARG A 318 15.49 10.40 5.25
N MET A 319 15.15 9.24 4.68
CA MET A 319 15.02 7.91 5.32
C MET A 319 14.19 7.93 6.60
N SER A 320 12.99 7.34 6.60
CA SER A 320 12.12 7.32 7.78
C SER A 320 12.32 6.04 8.62
N GLY A 321 12.55 6.20 9.92
CA GLY A 321 12.64 5.10 10.88
C GLY A 321 11.33 4.83 11.63
N ALA A 322 11.38 3.95 12.65
CA ALA A 322 10.21 3.57 13.48
C ALA A 322 9.47 4.78 14.08
N THR A 323 10.20 5.75 14.60
CA THR A 323 9.61 6.95 15.22
C THR A 323 8.87 7.82 14.19
N ASP A 324 9.44 8.02 13.00
CA ASP A 324 8.78 8.78 11.93
C ASP A 324 7.54 8.05 11.43
N TYR A 325 7.61 6.72 11.35
CA TYR A 325 6.49 5.87 10.97
C TYR A 325 5.33 5.95 11.95
N LEU A 326 5.56 5.72 13.25
CA LEU A 326 4.50 5.79 14.26
C LEU A 326 3.88 7.20 14.35
N ARG A 327 4.70 8.24 14.15
CA ARG A 327 4.23 9.62 14.06
C ARG A 327 3.32 9.81 12.84
N MET A 328 3.75 9.39 11.66
CA MET A 328 2.93 9.48 10.45
C MET A 328 1.64 8.67 10.58
N GLN A 329 1.71 7.45 11.12
CA GLN A 329 0.56 6.58 11.39
C GLN A 329 -0.50 7.27 12.26
N ALA A 330 -0.07 7.86 13.37
CA ALA A 330 -0.96 8.58 14.28
C ALA A 330 -1.59 9.81 13.61
N ILE A 331 -0.79 10.59 12.87
CA ILE A 331 -1.30 11.73 12.11
C ILE A 331 -2.32 11.28 11.07
N SER A 332 -2.08 10.18 10.35
CA SER A 332 -3.04 9.66 9.36
C SER A 332 -4.40 9.36 9.99
N ARG A 333 -4.46 8.74 11.18
CA ARG A 333 -5.74 8.51 11.89
C ARG A 333 -6.40 9.81 12.33
N LEU A 334 -5.63 10.76 12.88
CA LEU A 334 -6.16 12.04 13.35
C LEU A 334 -6.63 12.95 12.20
N PHE A 335 -6.03 12.80 11.02
CA PHE A 335 -6.25 13.68 9.88
C PHE A 335 -7.31 13.16 8.90
N LEU A 336 -7.26 11.86 8.57
CA LEU A 336 -8.20 11.19 7.65
C LEU A 336 -9.46 10.74 8.39
N ASP A 337 -10.24 11.72 8.88
CA ASP A 337 -11.44 11.46 9.69
C ASP A 337 -12.57 10.74 8.92
N ASN A 338 -12.51 10.76 7.59
CA ASN A 338 -13.51 10.17 6.69
C ASN A 338 -13.03 8.87 5.99
N VAL A 339 -11.84 8.36 6.32
CA VAL A 339 -11.36 7.04 5.86
C VAL A 339 -11.51 6.04 7.02
N HIS A 340 -12.24 4.96 6.77
CA HIS A 340 -12.67 4.03 7.82
C HIS A 340 -11.47 3.37 8.53
N SER A 341 -10.65 2.65 7.77
CA SER A 341 -9.53 1.89 8.29
C SER A 341 -8.18 2.58 8.08
N ILE A 342 -7.32 2.43 9.07
CA ILE A 342 -5.91 2.82 9.01
C ILE A 342 -5.10 1.54 9.29
N GLY A 343 -4.31 1.11 8.30
CA GLY A 343 -3.55 -0.13 8.37
C GLY A 343 -2.15 0.06 8.95
N ALA A 344 -1.68 -0.91 9.73
CA ALA A 344 -0.31 -0.98 10.22
C ALA A 344 0.61 -1.64 9.19
N SER A 345 1.73 -0.99 8.86
CA SER A 345 2.72 -1.44 7.87
C SER A 345 3.87 -2.20 8.53
N TRP A 346 3.56 -3.36 9.11
CA TRP A 346 4.58 -4.23 9.69
C TRP A 346 5.56 -4.80 8.64
N VAL A 347 5.16 -4.88 7.36
CA VAL A 347 5.98 -5.44 6.27
C VAL A 347 7.26 -4.65 6.08
N THR A 348 7.26 -3.34 6.25
CA THR A 348 8.45 -2.48 6.12
C THR A 348 9.14 -2.20 7.44
N MET A 349 8.39 -2.27 8.56
CA MET A 349 8.87 -1.83 9.87
C MET A 349 9.17 -2.96 10.85
N GLY A 350 8.79 -4.17 10.50
CA GLY A 350 8.85 -5.36 11.33
C GLY A 350 7.63 -5.57 12.23
N PRO A 351 7.44 -6.79 12.74
CA PRO A 351 6.20 -7.21 13.39
C PRO A 351 5.87 -6.42 14.66
N HIS A 352 6.89 -6.12 15.48
CA HIS A 352 6.71 -5.39 16.72
C HIS A 352 6.40 -3.91 16.52
N ILE A 353 6.92 -3.27 15.45
CA ILE A 353 6.55 -1.89 15.14
C ILE A 353 5.13 -1.83 14.59
N GLY A 354 4.71 -2.81 13.78
CA GLY A 354 3.31 -2.93 13.38
C GLY A 354 2.36 -3.17 14.56
N GLN A 355 2.77 -4.03 15.50
CA GLN A 355 2.06 -4.25 16.75
C GLN A 355 1.89 -2.95 17.54
N LEU A 356 2.96 -2.17 17.68
CA LEU A 356 2.88 -0.83 18.28
C LEU A 356 1.93 0.08 17.50
N GLY A 357 1.86 -0.03 16.17
CA GLY A 357 0.95 0.71 15.30
C GLY A 357 -0.52 0.67 15.75
N LEU A 358 -0.97 -0.40 16.41
CA LEU A 358 -2.32 -0.52 17.00
C LEU A 358 -2.61 0.53 18.08
N PHE A 359 -1.56 1.06 18.73
CA PHE A 359 -1.61 2.16 19.69
C PHE A 359 -1.34 3.54 19.06
N TYR A 360 -1.13 3.59 17.75
CA TYR A 360 -0.89 4.81 16.98
C TYR A 360 -1.95 4.99 15.87
N GLY A 361 -3.19 4.57 16.18
CA GLY A 361 -4.36 4.85 15.34
C GLY A 361 -4.73 3.77 14.33
N ALA A 362 -3.94 2.70 14.20
CA ALA A 362 -4.29 1.57 13.36
C ALA A 362 -5.38 0.69 14.01
N ASN A 363 -6.30 0.20 13.19
CA ASN A 363 -7.31 -0.80 13.58
C ASN A 363 -7.06 -2.16 12.91
N ASP A 364 -6.15 -2.21 11.94
CA ASP A 364 -5.91 -3.36 11.08
C ASP A 364 -4.42 -3.66 10.95
N MET A 365 -4.04 -4.93 11.09
CA MET A 365 -2.67 -5.42 10.93
C MET A 365 -2.34 -5.80 9.47
N GLY A 366 -3.24 -5.58 8.51
CA GLY A 366 -3.01 -5.96 7.12
C GLY A 366 -3.16 -7.47 6.89
N SER A 367 -2.47 -7.97 5.87
CA SER A 367 -2.62 -9.36 5.43
C SER A 367 -1.69 -10.33 6.15
N VAL A 368 -2.09 -11.59 6.28
CA VAL A 368 -1.14 -12.73 6.32
C VAL A 368 -0.28 -12.67 5.07
N MET A 369 1.04 -12.74 5.23
CA MET A 369 1.95 -12.63 4.08
C MET A 369 2.34 -14.02 3.61
N ILE A 370 1.54 -14.52 2.67
CA ILE A 370 1.79 -15.78 1.97
C ILE A 370 2.95 -15.60 0.98
N GLU A 371 3.01 -14.47 0.28
CA GLU A 371 4.04 -14.13 -0.70
C GLU A 371 4.24 -12.61 -0.73
N GLU A 372 5.50 -12.16 -0.86
CA GLU A 372 5.81 -10.74 -1.08
C GLU A 372 7.04 -10.61 -1.99
N ASN A 373 6.86 -9.99 -3.15
CA ASN A 373 7.90 -9.85 -4.18
C ASN A 373 8.39 -8.39 -4.35
N VAL A 374 7.61 -7.38 -3.96
CA VAL A 374 7.87 -5.97 -4.31
C VAL A 374 8.82 -5.29 -3.31
N VAL A 375 8.47 -5.31 -2.04
CA VAL A 375 9.28 -4.84 -0.90
C VAL A 375 10.41 -5.83 -0.60
N SER A 376 10.21 -7.13 -0.83
CA SER A 376 11.29 -8.13 -0.79
C SER A 376 12.39 -7.84 -1.80
N ALA A 377 12.03 -7.45 -3.04
CA ALA A 377 13.02 -6.99 -4.01
C ALA A 377 13.80 -5.75 -3.52
N ALA A 378 13.18 -4.93 -2.66
CA ALA A 378 13.79 -3.79 -1.99
C ALA A 378 14.47 -4.12 -0.64
N GLY A 379 14.67 -5.41 -0.33
CA GLY A 379 15.49 -5.88 0.79
C GLY A 379 14.77 -6.13 2.11
N THR A 380 13.43 -6.09 2.16
CA THR A 380 12.68 -6.39 3.41
C THR A 380 12.02 -7.76 3.36
N THR A 381 12.24 -8.59 4.38
CA THR A 381 11.85 -10.01 4.36
C THR A 381 10.98 -10.43 5.56
N TYR A 382 10.13 -9.54 6.06
CA TYR A 382 9.20 -9.91 7.13
C TYR A 382 8.03 -10.71 6.55
N CYS A 383 7.79 -11.90 7.10
CA CYS A 383 6.62 -12.72 6.83
C CYS A 383 5.89 -12.98 8.16
N LEU A 384 4.54 -12.91 8.15
CA LEU A 384 3.71 -13.28 9.29
C LEU A 384 2.61 -14.23 8.82
N ASP A 385 2.51 -15.37 9.50
CA ASP A 385 1.37 -16.26 9.40
C ASP A 385 0.21 -15.78 10.29
N GLU A 386 -0.93 -16.47 10.16
CA GLU A 386 -2.15 -16.14 10.91
C GLU A 386 -1.94 -16.24 12.43
N ALA A 387 -1.23 -17.26 12.90
CA ALA A 387 -0.99 -17.47 14.32
C ALA A 387 -0.19 -16.31 14.92
N LEU A 388 0.88 -15.87 14.25
CA LEU A 388 1.69 -14.78 14.74
C LEU A 388 0.95 -13.43 14.68
N LEU A 389 0.14 -13.17 13.65
CA LEU A 389 -0.73 -12.00 13.61
C LEU A 389 -1.73 -11.98 14.77
N CYS A 390 -2.43 -13.11 15.00
CA CYS A 390 -3.34 -13.26 16.14
C CYS A 390 -2.61 -13.01 17.47
N ARG A 391 -1.40 -13.55 17.64
CA ARG A 391 -0.61 -13.36 18.85
C ARG A 391 -0.23 -11.90 19.07
N LEU A 392 0.21 -11.19 18.03
CA LEU A 392 0.62 -9.78 18.14
C LEU A 392 -0.58 -8.89 18.51
N ILE A 393 -1.75 -9.15 17.91
CA ILE A 393 -2.99 -8.47 18.26
C ILE A 393 -3.37 -8.75 19.72
N ARG A 394 -3.35 -10.02 20.13
CA ARG A 394 -3.71 -10.43 21.49
C ARG A 394 -2.78 -9.88 22.56
N ASN A 395 -1.48 -9.93 22.32
CA ASN A 395 -0.48 -9.36 23.23
C ASN A 395 -0.61 -7.83 23.36
N SER A 396 -1.32 -7.18 22.44
CA SER A 396 -1.64 -5.75 22.52
C SER A 396 -2.94 -5.48 23.31
N GLY A 397 -3.59 -6.51 23.86
CA GLY A 397 -4.81 -6.39 24.65
C GLY A 397 -6.11 -6.42 23.84
N PHE A 398 -6.04 -6.72 22.55
CA PHE A 398 -7.22 -6.82 21.67
C PHE A 398 -7.58 -8.26 21.34
N THR A 399 -8.80 -8.49 20.86
CA THR A 399 -9.22 -9.76 20.29
C THR A 399 -8.97 -9.75 18.77
N PRO A 400 -8.22 -10.70 18.21
CA PRO A 400 -8.00 -10.80 16.76
C PRO A 400 -9.30 -11.11 16.02
N ALA A 401 -9.50 -10.50 14.86
CA ALA A 401 -10.61 -10.79 13.98
C ALA A 401 -10.16 -10.86 12.51
N GLN A 402 -10.43 -11.97 11.84
CA GLN A 402 -10.31 -12.05 10.38
C GLN A 402 -11.42 -11.21 9.75
N ARG A 403 -11.07 -10.33 8.81
CA ARG A 403 -12.03 -9.49 8.07
C ARG A 403 -12.11 -9.82 6.59
N ALA A 404 -13.19 -9.38 5.95
CA ALA A 404 -13.30 -9.26 4.49
C ALA A 404 -12.68 -7.95 3.98
N ASN A 405 -12.76 -7.70 2.67
CA ASN A 405 -12.26 -6.47 2.04
C ASN A 405 -13.01 -5.21 2.54
N ASP A 406 -14.32 -5.34 2.81
CA ASP A 406 -15.18 -4.26 3.29
C ASP A 406 -15.08 -4.01 4.81
N TYR A 407 -14.14 -4.67 5.49
CA TYR A 407 -13.91 -4.62 6.93
C TYR A 407 -14.98 -5.29 7.82
N SER A 408 -15.94 -6.00 7.24
CA SER A 408 -16.81 -6.90 8.02
C SER A 408 -16.00 -8.05 8.63
N PHE A 409 -16.32 -8.46 9.87
CA PHE A 409 -15.65 -9.58 10.51
C PHE A 409 -16.21 -10.91 10.02
N LEU A 410 -15.32 -11.77 9.56
CA LEU A 410 -15.60 -13.14 9.11
C LEU A 410 -15.43 -14.14 10.25
N ARG A 411 -14.38 -13.97 11.06
CA ARG A 411 -14.07 -14.84 12.20
C ARG A 411 -13.51 -14.02 13.35
N ILE A 412 -14.07 -14.20 14.54
CA ILE A 412 -13.58 -13.62 15.78
C ILE A 412 -12.80 -14.72 16.52
N HIS A 413 -11.63 -14.36 17.06
CA HIS A 413 -10.72 -15.28 17.72
C HIS A 413 -10.69 -15.06 19.24
N ASP A 414 -11.83 -15.27 19.90
CA ASP A 414 -12.02 -15.11 21.35
C ASP A 414 -11.99 -16.43 22.15
N GLY A 415 -12.01 -17.58 21.46
CA GLY A 415 -12.00 -18.91 22.06
C GLY A 415 -10.67 -19.65 22.01
N GLU A 416 -10.60 -20.81 22.66
CA GLU A 416 -9.41 -21.67 22.77
C GLU A 416 -8.88 -22.18 21.42
N GLN A 417 -9.72 -22.20 20.39
CA GLN A 417 -9.36 -22.60 19.02
C GLN A 417 -8.69 -21.49 18.21
N SER A 418 -8.39 -20.35 18.83
CA SER A 418 -7.66 -19.27 18.16
C SER A 418 -6.28 -19.75 17.66
N PRO A 419 -5.86 -19.41 16.43
CA PRO A 419 -4.60 -19.85 15.85
C PRO A 419 -3.38 -19.62 16.74
N ASP A 420 -3.31 -18.49 17.45
CA ASP A 420 -2.21 -18.19 18.37
C ASP A 420 -2.22 -19.03 19.66
N LEU A 421 -3.39 -19.48 20.11
CA LEU A 421 -3.53 -20.31 21.31
C LEU A 421 -3.29 -21.80 21.02
N MET A 422 -3.35 -22.20 19.75
CA MET A 422 -3.03 -23.55 19.30
C MET A 422 -1.52 -23.81 19.20
N VAL A 423 -0.68 -22.77 19.22
CA VAL A 423 0.79 -22.91 19.20
C VAL A 423 1.29 -23.22 20.61
N THR A 424 1.79 -24.44 20.81
CA THR A 424 2.24 -24.92 22.13
C THR A 424 3.65 -24.45 22.51
N ASP A 425 4.54 -24.27 21.53
CA ASP A 425 5.88 -23.74 21.76
C ASP A 425 6.27 -22.71 20.68
N TRP A 426 6.24 -21.44 21.08
CA TRP A 426 6.60 -20.33 20.20
C TRP A 426 8.10 -20.22 19.90
N SER A 427 8.97 -20.92 20.65
CA SER A 427 10.41 -20.98 20.36
C SER A 427 10.73 -21.91 19.19
N GLU A 428 9.83 -22.87 18.92
CA GLU A 428 9.90 -23.79 17.80
C GLU A 428 9.06 -23.34 16.60
N HIS A 429 8.11 -22.40 16.81
CA HIS A 429 7.31 -21.83 15.73
C HIS A 429 8.21 -21.14 14.70
N ARG A 430 8.11 -21.57 13.44
CA ARG A 430 8.79 -20.96 12.29
C ARG A 430 7.72 -20.60 11.29
N VAL A 431 7.70 -19.33 10.89
CA VAL A 431 6.87 -18.90 9.75
C VAL A 431 7.45 -19.59 8.52
N SER A 432 6.69 -20.47 7.90
CA SER A 432 7.10 -21.09 6.64
C SER A 432 7.15 -20.01 5.57
N HIS A 433 8.32 -19.79 4.95
CA HIS A 433 8.38 -19.00 3.73
C HIS A 433 7.66 -19.77 2.63
N LEU A 434 6.48 -19.29 2.21
CA LEU A 434 5.72 -19.90 1.13
C LEU A 434 6.19 -19.27 -0.19
N HIS A 435 7.08 -19.99 -0.88
CA HIS A 435 7.60 -19.74 -2.24
C HIS A 435 8.20 -18.35 -2.56
N GLN A 436 9.49 -18.34 -2.91
CA GLN A 436 10.09 -17.28 -3.73
C GLN A 436 10.08 -17.74 -5.20
N HIS A 437 9.69 -16.88 -6.15
CA HIS A 437 9.99 -17.12 -7.56
C HIS A 437 11.49 -16.88 -7.79
N GLY A 438 12.26 -17.95 -7.80
CA GLY A 438 13.64 -18.00 -8.25
C GLY A 438 13.92 -19.41 -8.74
N HIS A 439 14.48 -19.54 -9.94
CA HIS A 439 14.99 -20.81 -10.43
C HIS A 439 15.95 -21.40 -9.37
N GLU A 440 15.56 -22.52 -8.76
CA GLU A 440 16.53 -23.42 -8.14
C GLU A 440 17.39 -24.01 -9.26
N ASP A 441 18.55 -23.39 -9.49
CA ASP A 441 19.68 -24.08 -10.08
C ASP A 441 20.74 -24.20 -8.98
N GLU A 442 20.53 -25.17 -8.07
CA GLU A 442 21.56 -25.64 -7.15
C GLU A 442 22.66 -26.37 -7.94
N SER A 443 23.45 -25.61 -8.70
CA SER A 443 24.76 -26.09 -9.15
C SER A 443 25.81 -25.69 -8.11
N LEU A 444 26.14 -26.69 -7.30
CA LEU A 444 27.25 -26.77 -6.35
C LEU A 444 28.46 -25.90 -6.76
N THR A 445 28.60 -24.73 -6.13
CA THR A 445 29.89 -24.01 -6.13
C THR A 445 30.69 -24.50 -4.92
N GLN A 446 31.50 -25.53 -5.11
CA GLN A 446 32.52 -25.91 -4.13
C GLN A 446 33.60 -24.82 -4.07
N LEU A 447 33.66 -24.10 -2.94
CA LEU A 447 34.76 -23.21 -2.60
C LEU A 447 35.99 -24.05 -2.23
N THR A 448 36.92 -24.21 -3.17
CA THR A 448 38.24 -24.77 -2.88
C THR A 448 39.09 -23.67 -2.22
N ILE A 449 39.31 -23.79 -0.91
CA ILE A 449 40.28 -22.96 -0.18
C ILE A 449 41.66 -23.58 -0.41
N THR A 450 42.50 -22.94 -1.22
CA THR A 450 43.94 -23.22 -1.25
C THR A 450 44.64 -22.36 -0.20
N SER A 451 45.14 -22.99 0.85
CA SER A 451 46.07 -22.37 1.81
C SER A 451 47.42 -22.13 1.12
N PRO A 452 48.08 -20.97 1.34
CA PRO A 452 49.46 -20.79 0.92
C PRO A 452 50.39 -21.51 1.91
N GLU A 453 51.20 -22.45 1.41
CA GLU A 453 52.36 -22.95 2.13
C GLU A 453 53.54 -21.97 1.99
N ASN A 454 54.16 -21.69 3.14
CA ASN A 454 55.41 -20.98 3.46
C ASN A 454 56.33 -20.48 2.33
#